data_AF-A0A959NH45-F1
#
_entry.id   AF-A0A959NH45-F1
#
_cell.length_a   1.000
_cell.length_b   1.000
_cell.length_c   1.000
_cell.angle_alpha   90.00
_cell.angle_beta   90.00
_cell.angle_gamma   90.00
#
_symmetry.space_group_name_H-M   'P 1'
#
loop_
_entity.id
_entity.type
_entity.pdbx_description
1 polymer ?
#
loop_
_entity_poly.entity_id
_entity_poly.type
_entity_poly.pdbx_seq_one_letter_code
_entity_poly.pdbx_strand_id
1 'polypeptide(L)'
;MNCLVIAATAKEISPFIDFYKSNPKKNIDILITGIGLTATTYSLLKQLQIKKPDLVLQAGVGGCFDKTLPLGKVVLVKKEAIADQSVVELKSLKTIFDLQLLPQNQFPFQKGWLVNKSKILDNVR
;
A
#
# COMPACT_ATOMS: atom_id res chain seq x y z
N MET A 1 5.16 15.92 13.26
CA MET A 1 4.99 14.84 12.28
C MET A 1 3.50 14.57 12.12
N ASN A 2 2.94 14.84 10.95
CA ASN A 2 1.57 14.53 10.57
C ASN A 2 1.53 13.19 9.82
N CYS A 3 0.71 12.27 10.30
CA CYS A 3 0.51 10.95 9.69
C CYS A 3 -0.86 10.91 9.01
N LEU A 4 -0.90 10.37 7.79
CA LEU A 4 -2.14 10.02 7.11
C LEU A 4 -2.29 8.50 7.10
N VAL A 5 -3.27 7.98 7.83
CA VAL A 5 -3.64 6.56 7.78
C VAL A 5 -4.67 6.38 6.67
N ILE A 6 -4.37 5.49 5.72
CA ILE A 6 -5.27 5.17 4.61
C ILE A 6 -5.70 3.71 4.67
N ALA A 7 -6.95 3.44 4.27
CA ALA A 7 -7.50 2.09 4.15
C ALA A 7 -8.48 2.02 2.99
N ALA A 8 -8.62 0.86 2.34
CA ALA A 8 -9.55 0.71 1.22
C ALA A 8 -11.01 0.78 1.71
N THR A 9 -11.29 0.20 2.88
CA THR A 9 -12.59 0.31 3.55
C THR A 9 -12.44 0.65 5.03
N ALA A 10 -13.45 1.28 5.63
CA ALA A 10 -13.46 1.57 7.06
C ALA A 10 -13.38 0.30 7.94
N LYS A 11 -13.90 -0.83 7.45
CA LYS A 11 -13.89 -2.10 8.18
C LYS A 11 -12.48 -2.64 8.41
N GLU A 12 -11.55 -2.38 7.49
CA GLU A 12 -10.17 -2.89 7.61
C GLU A 12 -9.40 -2.29 8.79
N ILE A 13 -9.80 -1.10 9.23
CA ILE A 13 -9.18 -0.38 10.34
C ILE A 13 -10.19 -0.03 11.43
N SER A 14 -11.31 -0.74 11.53
CA SER A 14 -12.37 -0.40 12.49
C SER A 14 -11.86 -0.34 13.94
N PRO A 15 -11.00 -1.26 14.43
CA PRO A 15 -10.49 -1.16 15.80
C PRO A 15 -9.68 0.12 16.02
N PHE A 16 -8.94 0.57 15.00
CA PHE A 16 -8.20 1.82 15.06
C PHE A 16 -9.12 3.04 15.02
N ILE A 17 -10.17 3.02 14.19
CA ILE A 17 -11.17 4.10 14.14
C ILE A 17 -11.87 4.26 15.50
N ASP A 18 -12.28 3.15 16.12
CA ASP A 18 -12.98 3.16 17.40
C ASP A 18 -12.06 3.68 18.52
N PHE A 19 -10.82 3.20 18.56
CA PHE A 19 -9.79 3.73 19.46
C PHE A 19 -9.56 5.24 19.25
N TYR A 20 -9.45 5.68 17.99
CA TYR A 20 -9.17 7.06 17.63
C TYR A 20 -10.32 8.01 17.97
N LYS A 21 -11.58 7.58 17.84
CA LYS A 21 -12.76 8.35 18.26
C LYS A 21 -12.73 8.67 19.76
N SER A 22 -12.33 7.70 20.58
CA SER A 22 -12.19 7.89 22.04
C SER A 22 -10.92 8.67 22.42
N ASN A 23 -9.89 8.63 21.58
CA ASN A 23 -8.57 9.22 21.85
C ASN A 23 -8.01 9.99 20.66
N PRO A 24 -8.66 11.08 20.22
CA PRO A 24 -8.24 11.79 19.02
C PRO A 24 -6.83 12.36 19.18
N LYS A 25 -6.01 12.18 18.15
CA LYS A 25 -4.65 12.73 18.07
C LYS A 25 -4.61 13.75 16.96
N LYS A 26 -4.33 15.02 17.28
CA LYS A 26 -4.32 16.16 16.33
C LYS A 26 -3.43 15.97 15.09
N ASN A 27 -2.50 15.03 15.12
CA ASN A 27 -1.50 14.82 14.07
C ASN A 27 -1.79 13.58 13.20
N ILE A 28 -2.98 12.97 13.33
CA ILE A 28 -3.37 11.80 12.53
C ILE A 28 -4.64 12.13 11.75
N ASP A 29 -4.56 12.02 10.44
CA ASP A 29 -5.72 12.07 9.55
C ASP A 29 -6.05 10.63 9.08
N ILE A 30 -7.33 10.35 8.83
CA ILE A 30 -7.79 9.06 8.31
C ILE A 30 -8.47 9.31 6.96
N LEU A 31 -8.08 8.55 5.93
CA LEU A 31 -8.70 8.58 4.61
C LEU A 31 -9.15 7.18 4.20
N ILE A 32 -10.46 7.01 3.96
CA ILE A 32 -10.98 5.82 3.31
C ILE A 32 -10.89 6.04 1.80
N THR A 33 -10.04 5.25 1.14
CA THR A 33 -9.64 5.52 -0.24
C THR A 33 -10.55 4.90 -1.29
N GLY A 34 -11.32 3.88 -0.91
CA GLY A 34 -12.00 2.97 -1.83
C GLY A 34 -11.10 1.79 -2.23
N ILE A 35 -11.71 0.79 -2.84
CA ILE A 35 -11.06 -0.46 -3.26
C ILE A 35 -10.46 -0.31 -4.66
N GLY A 36 -9.21 -0.73 -4.83
CA GLY A 36 -8.52 -0.79 -6.12
C GLY A 36 -7.64 0.43 -6.41
N LEU A 37 -6.65 0.24 -7.28
CA LEU A 37 -5.59 1.21 -7.56
C LEU A 37 -6.12 2.59 -8.00
N THR A 38 -7.15 2.62 -8.85
CA THR A 38 -7.73 3.87 -9.37
C THR A 38 -8.41 4.70 -8.28
N ALA A 39 -9.27 4.05 -7.48
CA ALA A 39 -9.95 4.71 -6.36
C ALA A 39 -8.94 5.21 -5.33
N THR A 40 -7.95 4.38 -5.00
CA THR A 40 -6.87 4.75 -4.08
C THR A 40 -6.08 5.93 -4.57
N THR A 41 -5.62 5.89 -5.83
CA THR A 41 -4.81 6.96 -6.42
C THR A 41 -5.56 8.28 -6.45
N TYR A 42 -6.82 8.27 -6.91
CA TYR A 42 -7.63 9.50 -7.00
C TYR A 42 -7.86 10.14 -5.62
N SER A 43 -8.35 9.35 -4.65
CA SER A 43 -8.65 9.83 -3.30
C SER A 43 -7.40 10.32 -2.57
N LEU A 44 -6.31 9.56 -2.65
CA LEU A 44 -5.05 9.92 -2.03
C LEU A 44 -4.45 11.19 -2.63
N LEU A 45 -4.38 11.30 -3.96
CA LEU A 45 -3.85 12.50 -4.61
C LEU A 45 -4.66 13.74 -4.25
N LYS A 46 -5.99 13.64 -4.21
CA LYS A 46 -6.86 14.75 -3.77
C LYS A 46 -6.56 15.18 -2.34
N GLN A 47 -6.36 14.23 -1.42
CA GLN A 47 -5.99 14.52 -0.04
C GLN A 47 -4.60 15.18 0.06
N LEU A 48 -3.63 14.70 -0.72
CA LEU A 48 -2.26 15.24 -0.72
C LEU A 48 -2.16 16.67 -1.26
N GLN A 49 -3.14 17.12 -2.07
CA GLN A 49 -3.26 18.52 -2.48
C GLN A 49 -3.72 19.45 -1.36
N ILE A 50 -4.49 18.93 -0.39
CA ILE A 50 -5.00 19.71 0.75
C ILE A 50 -3.93 19.83 1.82
N LYS A 51 -3.31 18.71 2.18
CA LYS A 51 -2.31 18.62 3.25
C LYS A 51 -1.29 17.55 2.88
N LYS A 52 -0.02 17.94 2.87
CA LYS A 52 1.10 17.00 2.69
C LYS A 52 1.49 16.41 4.06
N PRO A 53 1.19 15.12 4.32
CA PRO A 53 1.64 14.46 5.53
C PRO A 53 3.14 14.13 5.43
N ASP A 54 3.78 13.97 6.59
CA ASP A 54 5.16 13.50 6.67
C ASP A 54 5.25 11.98 6.44
N LEU A 55 4.15 11.26 6.71
CA LEU A 55 4.02 9.82 6.57
C LEU A 55 2.63 9.45 6.08
N VAL A 56 2.56 8.55 5.09
CA VAL A 56 1.32 7.87 4.68
C VAL A 56 1.45 6.39 5.07
N LEU A 57 0.50 5.89 5.86
CA LEU A 57 0.44 4.49 6.27
C LEU A 57 -0.81 3.84 5.66
N GLN A 58 -0.61 2.95 4.69
CA GLN A 58 -1.69 2.10 4.19
C GLN A 58 -1.85 0.89 5.10
N ALA A 59 -2.99 0.80 5.77
CA ALA A 59 -3.38 -0.33 6.61
C ALA A 59 -4.60 -1.00 5.99
N GLY A 60 -4.57 -2.32 5.93
CA GLY A 60 -5.57 -3.12 5.24
C GLY A 60 -5.39 -4.61 5.54
N VAL A 61 -6.29 -5.42 4.98
CA VAL A 61 -6.14 -6.87 4.99
C VAL A 61 -5.52 -7.34 3.67
N GLY A 62 -4.75 -8.43 3.72
CA GLY A 62 -4.11 -9.02 2.56
C GLY A 62 -4.19 -10.54 2.58
N GLY A 63 -4.33 -11.12 1.39
CA GLY A 63 -4.13 -12.57 1.22
C GLY A 63 -2.65 -12.92 1.26
N CYS A 64 -2.34 -14.17 1.62
CA CYS A 64 -0.97 -14.68 1.63
C CYS A 64 -0.87 -15.95 0.80
N PHE A 65 0.09 -15.99 -0.14
CA PHE A 65 0.43 -17.20 -0.90
C PHE A 65 1.38 -18.12 -0.11
N ASP A 66 2.15 -17.57 0.84
CA ASP A 66 3.04 -18.34 1.70
C ASP A 66 2.22 -19.01 2.81
N LYS A 67 2.01 -20.32 2.66
CA LYS A 67 1.25 -21.14 3.62
C LYS A 67 1.96 -21.34 4.97
N THR A 68 3.24 -20.97 5.08
CA THR A 68 3.97 -21.02 6.35
C THR A 68 3.67 -19.81 7.24
N LEU A 69 3.13 -18.73 6.65
CA LEU A 69 2.76 -17.53 7.38
C LEU A 69 1.38 -17.70 8.02
N PRO A 70 1.24 -17.61 9.36
CA PRO A 70 -0.05 -17.78 10.01
C PRO A 70 -1.01 -16.62 9.67
N LEU A 71 -2.29 -16.95 9.48
CA LEU A 71 -3.34 -15.95 9.29
C LEU A 71 -3.42 -15.01 10.50
N GLY A 72 -3.72 -13.74 10.25
CA GLY A 72 -3.75 -12.69 11.27
C GLY A 72 -2.38 -12.13 11.64
N LYS A 73 -1.28 -12.66 11.08
CA LYS A 73 0.04 -12.05 11.23
C LYS A 73 0.07 -10.70 10.52
N VAL A 74 0.53 -9.67 11.25
CA VAL A 74 0.80 -8.35 10.68
C VAL A 74 2.14 -8.38 9.96
N VAL A 75 2.17 -7.86 8.75
CA VAL A 75 3.38 -7.76 7.93
C VAL A 75 3.53 -6.33 7.44
N LEU A 76 4.79 -5.94 7.17
CA LEU A 76 5.09 -4.66 6.55
C LEU A 76 5.55 -4.91 5.11
N VAL A 77 4.92 -4.21 4.16
CA VAL A 77 5.23 -4.36 2.73
C VAL A 77 6.58 -3.71 2.42
N LYS A 78 7.58 -4.55 2.13
CA LYS A 78 8.94 -4.10 1.73
C LYS A 78 8.99 -3.67 0.26
N LYS A 79 8.23 -4.35 -0.59
CA LYS A 79 8.14 -4.07 -2.03
C LYS A 79 6.80 -4.55 -2.57
N GLU A 80 6.30 -3.88 -3.59
CA GLU A 80 5.02 -4.15 -4.23
C GLU A 80 5.20 -4.38 -5.74
N ALA A 81 4.37 -5.25 -6.31
CA ALA A 81 4.21 -5.44 -7.74
C ALA A 81 2.73 -5.36 -8.09
N ILE A 82 2.42 -4.88 -9.29
CA ILE A 82 1.05 -4.67 -9.77
C ILE A 82 0.68 -5.85 -10.68
N ALA A 83 -0.08 -6.80 -10.14
CA ALA A 83 -0.48 -8.00 -10.87
C ALA A 83 -1.35 -7.68 -12.10
N ASP A 84 -2.19 -6.65 -12.04
CA ASP A 84 -3.08 -6.24 -13.13
C ASP A 84 -2.32 -5.73 -14.37
N GLN A 85 -1.02 -5.43 -14.25
CA GLN A 85 -0.13 -5.05 -15.35
C GLN A 85 0.70 -6.26 -15.82
N SER A 86 0.00 -7.35 -16.12
CA SER A 86 0.62 -8.59 -16.62
C SER A 86 -0.29 -9.33 -17.60
N VAL A 87 0.31 -10.25 -18.36
CA VAL A 87 -0.42 -11.19 -19.23
C VAL A 87 -0.07 -12.61 -18.83
N VAL A 88 -1.01 -13.54 -19.04
CA VAL A 88 -0.76 -14.97 -18.91
C VAL A 88 -0.68 -15.57 -20.30
N GLU A 89 0.52 -16.03 -20.69
CA GLU A 89 0.78 -16.65 -21.98
C GLU A 89 1.64 -17.90 -21.78
N LEU A 90 1.35 -18.95 -22.56
CA LEU A 90 2.09 -20.22 -22.51
C LEU A 90 2.24 -20.78 -21.08
N LYS A 91 1.19 -20.65 -20.26
CA LYS A 91 1.14 -21.06 -18.85
C LYS A 91 2.13 -20.33 -17.94
N SER A 92 2.61 -19.15 -18.34
CA SER A 92 3.50 -18.29 -17.57
C SER A 92 2.90 -16.90 -17.41
N LEU A 93 3.06 -16.29 -16.23
CA LEU A 93 2.76 -14.88 -16.03
C LEU A 93 3.96 -14.07 -16.50
N LYS A 94 3.71 -13.12 -17.41
CA LYS A 94 4.69 -12.15 -17.89
C LYS A 94 4.23 -10.75 -17.50
N THR A 95 5.07 -10.03 -16.77
CA THR A 95 4.83 -8.62 -16.42
C THR A 95 5.07 -7.71 -17.62
N ILE A 96 4.57 -6.48 -17.56
CA ILE A 96 4.95 -5.40 -18.51
C ILE A 96 6.46 -5.21 -18.68
N PHE A 97 7.26 -5.59 -17.68
CA PHE A 97 8.72 -5.53 -17.73
C PHE A 97 9.33 -6.71 -18.49
N ASP A 98 8.79 -7.92 -18.30
CA ASP A 98 9.24 -9.12 -19.03
C ASP A 98 8.96 -8.98 -20.54
N LEU A 99 7.86 -8.30 -20.87
CA LEU A 99 7.48 -7.94 -22.23
C LEU A 99 8.27 -6.76 -22.81
N GLN A 100 9.18 -6.16 -22.06
CA GLN A 100 9.98 -4.99 -22.47
C GLN A 100 9.14 -3.77 -22.88
N LEU A 101 7.90 -3.67 -22.40
CA LEU A 101 7.01 -2.53 -22.68
C LEU A 101 7.35 -1.32 -21.82
N LEU A 102 7.97 -1.54 -20.65
CA LEU A 102 8.46 -0.50 -19.75
C LEU A 102 9.86 -0.84 -19.22
N PRO A 103 10.77 0.15 -19.08
CA PRO A 103 12.05 -0.04 -18.43
C PRO A 103 11.89 -0.38 -16.94
N GLN A 104 12.59 -1.41 -16.47
CA GLN A 104 12.50 -1.90 -15.07
C GLN A 104 12.93 -0.89 -14.00
N ASN A 105 13.70 0.14 -14.37
CA ASN A 105 14.21 1.17 -13.45
C ASN A 105 13.63 2.56 -13.76
N GLN A 106 12.55 2.64 -14.54
CA GLN A 106 11.84 3.90 -14.72
C GLN A 106 11.09 4.25 -13.43
N PHE A 107 11.25 5.48 -12.93
CA PHE A 107 10.52 5.96 -11.75
C PHE A 107 9.02 5.69 -11.91
N PRO A 108 8.33 5.13 -10.89
CA PRO A 108 8.81 4.87 -9.51
C PRO A 108 9.46 3.49 -9.26
N PHE A 109 9.68 2.67 -10.29
CA PHE A 109 10.13 1.29 -10.15
C PHE A 109 11.66 1.15 -10.02
N GLN A 110 12.08 0.09 -9.32
CA GLN A 110 13.46 -0.37 -9.26
C GLN A 110 13.48 -1.89 -9.48
N LYS A 111 14.16 -2.34 -10.55
CA LYS A 111 14.18 -3.74 -10.99
C LYS A 111 12.76 -4.34 -11.09
N GLY A 112 11.79 -3.56 -11.58
CA GLY A 112 10.38 -3.98 -11.75
C GLY A 112 9.53 -3.95 -10.47
N TRP A 113 10.06 -3.50 -9.33
CA TRP A 113 9.33 -3.42 -8.06
C TRP A 113 9.11 -1.97 -7.62
N LEU A 114 7.96 -1.70 -6.99
CA LEU A 114 7.78 -0.52 -6.15
C LEU A 114 8.46 -0.79 -4.80
N VAL A 115 9.64 -0.21 -4.60
CA VAL A 115 10.43 -0.44 -3.38
C VAL A 115 10.02 0.56 -2.30
N ASN A 116 9.60 0.07 -1.14
CA ASN A 116 9.35 0.90 0.02
C ASN A 116 10.71 1.33 0.61
N LYS A 117 11.00 2.64 0.52
CA LYS A 117 12.27 3.24 0.99
C LYS A 117 12.18 3.76 2.44
N SER A 118 11.12 3.45 3.16
CA SER A 118 10.93 3.91 4.54
C SER A 118 11.95 3.29 5.49
N LYS A 119 12.65 4.12 6.27
CA LYS A 119 13.55 3.69 7.35
C LYS A 119 12.83 2.93 8.48
N ILE A 120 11.50 2.96 8.51
CA ILE A 120 10.72 2.17 9.48
C ILE A 120 10.99 0.67 9.27
N LEU A 121 11.24 0.24 8.03
CA LEU A 121 11.55 -1.15 7.71
C LEU A 121 12.79 -1.67 8.45
N ASP A 122 13.76 -0.81 8.75
CA ASP A 122 14.99 -1.20 9.45
C ASP A 122 14.72 -1.60 10.91
N ASN A 123 13.56 -1.23 11.46
CA ASN A 123 13.18 -1.45 12.85
C ASN A 123 12.16 -2.58 13.02
N VAL A 124 11.72 -3.22 11.92
CA VAL A 124 10.74 -4.31 11.94
C VAL A 124 11.47 -5.62 11.63
N ARG A 125 11.49 -6.54 12.61
CA ARG A 125 12.10 -7.87 12.50
C ARG A 125 11.13 -8.90 11.91
#